data_AF-A0A2L2WVT4-F1
#
_entry.id   AF-A0A2L2WVT4-F1
#
_cell.length_a   1.000
_cell.length_b   1.000
_cell.length_c   1.000
_cell.angle_alpha   90.00
_cell.angle_beta   90.00
_cell.angle_gamma   90.00
#
_symmetry.space_group_name_H-M   'P 1'
#
loop_
_entity.id
_entity.type
_entity.pdbx_description
1 polymer ?
#
loop_
_entity_poly.entity_id
_entity_poly.type
_entity_poly.pdbx_seq_one_letter_code
_entity_poly.pdbx_strand_id
1 'polypeptide(L)'
;MRYFINFDKTINQLVPYYIGGRKLILYLQALMSPLRHVNDGFVEYAKETRIEAAMTSQIFKFEWYLNRKFKKYFANGGRIAIKNSEALGTPIYHESANIDVEQNILVYHDKEAGVTRQLILYRSDEQTEESSVSFIVTTPQIDTKLITEQKYVAMLKYVIDRYRLANKTYIIKYD
;
A
#
# COMPACT_ATOMS: atom_id res chain seq x y z
N MET A 1 14.04 -16.33 11.05
CA MET A 1 12.55 -16.24 11.12
C MET A 1 12.11 -16.72 12.49
N ARG A 2 11.38 -15.92 13.27
CA ARG A 2 11.09 -16.21 14.70
C ARG A 2 10.29 -17.51 14.92
N TYR A 3 9.47 -17.91 13.96
CA TYR A 3 8.55 -19.06 14.08
C TYR A 3 8.98 -20.31 13.30
N PHE A 4 10.14 -20.27 12.65
CA PHE A 4 10.64 -21.38 11.85
C PHE A 4 11.16 -22.50 12.74
N ILE A 5 10.66 -23.71 12.53
CA ILE A 5 11.09 -24.91 13.26
C ILE A 5 11.94 -25.79 12.32
N ASN A 6 13.15 -26.14 12.74
CA ASN A 6 13.97 -27.12 12.02
C ASN A 6 13.51 -28.53 12.42
N PHE A 7 12.62 -29.10 11.61
CA PHE A 7 12.02 -30.40 11.88
C PHE A 7 13.03 -31.55 11.91
N ASP A 8 14.10 -31.49 11.12
CA ASP A 8 15.11 -32.56 11.09
C ASP A 8 15.91 -32.60 12.41
N LYS A 9 16.28 -31.41 12.93
CA LYS A 9 16.92 -31.30 14.24
C LYS A 9 15.98 -31.75 15.37
N THR A 10 14.70 -31.39 15.33
CA THR A 10 13.75 -31.81 16.35
C THR A 10 13.50 -33.32 16.31
N ILE A 11 13.44 -33.93 15.12
CA ILE A 11 13.27 -35.39 14.99
C ILE A 11 14.49 -36.10 15.56
N ASN A 12 15.70 -35.61 15.28
CA ASN A 12 16.91 -36.16 15.86
C ASN A 12 16.97 -36.00 17.39
N GLN A 13 16.35 -34.97 17.96
CA GLN A 13 16.21 -34.81 19.41
C GLN A 13 15.16 -35.75 20.03
N LEU A 14 14.15 -36.15 19.26
CA LEU A 14 13.11 -37.08 19.70
C LEU A 14 13.54 -38.54 19.63
N VAL A 15 14.54 -38.87 18.79
CA VAL A 15 15.05 -40.23 18.64
C VAL A 15 16.03 -40.54 19.79
N PRO A 16 15.76 -41.57 20.61
CA PRO A 16 16.69 -41.98 21.65
C PRO A 16 18.01 -42.49 21.05
N TYR A 17 19.14 -42.15 21.67
CA TYR A 17 20.47 -42.51 21.18
C TYR A 17 20.69 -44.03 20.99
N TYR A 18 19.96 -44.86 21.73
CA TYR A 18 20.08 -46.31 21.73
C TYR A 18 19.15 -47.01 20.73
N ILE A 19 18.17 -46.32 20.15
CA ILE A 19 17.30 -46.84 19.07
C ILE A 19 17.74 -46.21 17.75
N GLY A 20 18.97 -46.52 17.36
CA GLY A 20 19.59 -46.04 16.12
C GLY A 20 19.12 -46.85 14.91
N GLY A 21 18.12 -46.34 14.18
CA GLY A 21 17.66 -46.99 12.95
C GLY A 21 17.05 -46.01 11.96
N ARG A 22 17.53 -46.02 10.70
CA ARG A 22 17.02 -45.15 9.62
C ARG A 22 15.51 -45.31 9.42
N LYS A 23 14.97 -46.53 9.56
CA LYS A 23 13.53 -46.81 9.43
C LYS A 23 12.70 -46.04 10.46
N LEU A 24 13.16 -45.92 11.70
CA LEU A 24 12.45 -45.22 12.76
C LEU A 24 12.49 -43.69 12.56
N ILE A 25 13.62 -43.16 12.10
CA ILE A 25 13.74 -41.74 11.73
C ILE A 25 12.77 -41.40 10.59
N LEU A 26 12.73 -42.22 9.54
CA LEU A 26 11.81 -42.04 8.41
C LEU A 26 10.34 -42.13 8.84
N TYR A 27 10.02 -43.04 9.76
CA TYR A 27 8.67 -43.17 10.31
C TYR A 27 8.24 -41.91 11.09
N LEU A 28 9.12 -41.40 11.96
CA LEU A 28 8.88 -40.13 12.67
C LEU A 28 8.78 -38.94 11.70
N GLN A 29 9.60 -38.90 10.65
CA GLN A 29 9.50 -37.88 9.60
C GLN A 29 8.14 -37.92 8.90
N ALA A 30 7.61 -39.10 8.61
CA ALA A 30 6.27 -39.25 8.04
C ALA A 30 5.19 -38.74 9.00
N LEU A 31 5.26 -39.08 10.29
CA LEU A 31 4.30 -38.60 11.29
C LEU A 31 4.35 -37.07 11.48
N MET A 32 5.53 -36.47 11.36
CA MET A 32 5.75 -35.04 11.53
C MET A 32 5.48 -34.21 10.26
N SER A 33 5.29 -34.85 9.10
CA SER A 33 5.09 -34.17 7.82
C SER A 33 3.87 -33.23 7.80
N PRO A 34 2.68 -33.61 8.32
CA PRO A 34 1.54 -32.68 8.39
C PRO A 34 1.84 -31.45 9.25
N LEU A 35 2.52 -31.63 10.38
CA LEU A 35 2.89 -30.52 11.27
C LEU A 35 3.90 -29.57 10.61
N ARG A 36 4.81 -30.11 9.79
CA ARG A 36 5.73 -29.31 8.96
C ARG A 36 4.96 -28.41 8.01
N HIS A 37 4.00 -28.96 7.25
CA HIS A 37 3.17 -28.18 6.33
C HIS A 37 2.38 -27.07 7.05
N VAL A 38 1.81 -27.36 8.22
CA VAL A 38 1.09 -26.36 9.02
C VAL A 38 2.03 -25.27 9.53
N ASN A 39 3.24 -25.63 9.99
CA ASN A 39 4.23 -24.65 10.43
C ASN A 39 4.69 -23.75 9.29
N ASP A 40 4.94 -24.31 8.10
CA ASP A 40 5.36 -23.54 6.93
C ASP A 40 4.29 -22.50 6.55
N GLY A 41 3.01 -22.90 6.54
CA GLY A 41 1.90 -21.98 6.30
C GLY A 41 1.78 -20.91 7.39
N PHE A 42 1.98 -21.26 8.67
CA PHE A 42 1.99 -20.29 9.76
C PHE A 42 3.16 -19.30 9.66
N VAL A 43 4.34 -19.77 9.27
CA VAL A 43 5.54 -18.94 9.07
C VAL A 43 5.32 -17.95 7.93
N GLU A 44 4.68 -18.36 6.85
CA GLU A 44 4.27 -17.47 5.75
C GLU A 44 3.25 -16.44 6.23
N TYR A 45 2.16 -16.89 6.88
CA TYR A 45 1.15 -16.02 7.48
C TYR A 45 1.77 -14.97 8.41
N ALA A 46 2.64 -15.38 9.33
CA ALA A 46 3.28 -14.49 10.28
C ALA A 46 4.18 -13.44 9.61
N LYS A 47 4.83 -13.77 8.48
CA LYS A 47 5.57 -12.78 7.68
C LYS A 47 4.62 -11.79 7.03
N GLU A 48 3.54 -12.26 6.41
CA GLU A 48 2.55 -11.39 5.78
C GLU A 48 1.94 -10.44 6.79
N THR A 49 1.44 -10.96 7.92
CA THR A 49 0.84 -10.16 9.00
C THR A 49 1.82 -9.13 9.55
N ARG A 50 3.11 -9.49 9.70
CA ARG A 50 4.13 -8.53 10.15
C ARG A 50 4.32 -7.41 9.12
N ILE A 51 4.33 -7.74 7.84
CA ILE A 51 4.46 -6.74 6.78
C ILE A 51 3.22 -5.86 6.75
N GLU A 52 2.02 -6.43 6.78
CA GLU A 52 0.77 -5.68 6.84
C GLU A 52 0.68 -4.75 8.05
N ALA A 53 1.18 -5.17 9.22
CA ALA A 53 1.24 -4.34 10.41
C ALA A 53 2.30 -3.22 10.33
N ALA A 54 3.37 -3.43 9.56
CA ALA A 54 4.42 -2.43 9.33
C ALA A 54 4.07 -1.46 8.17
N MET A 55 2.98 -1.71 7.45
CA MET A 55 2.53 -0.87 6.35
C MET A 55 2.08 0.50 6.84
N THR A 56 2.47 1.53 6.10
CA THR A 56 2.00 2.90 6.27
C THR A 56 1.58 3.46 4.91
N SER A 57 0.75 4.51 4.92
CA SER A 57 0.26 5.19 3.70
C SER A 57 1.33 6.01 2.95
N GLN A 58 2.61 5.86 3.29
CA GLN A 58 3.71 6.52 2.59
C GLN A 58 3.89 5.88 1.21
N ILE A 59 3.96 6.73 0.16
CA ILE A 59 3.99 6.31 -1.25
C ILE A 59 5.05 5.23 -1.51
N PHE A 60 6.30 5.46 -1.13
CA PHE A 60 7.39 4.51 -1.38
C PHE A 60 7.15 3.12 -0.75
N LYS A 61 6.69 3.07 0.50
CA LYS A 61 6.38 1.81 1.18
C LYS A 61 5.17 1.12 0.55
N PHE A 62 4.18 1.91 0.16
CA PHE A 62 2.95 1.41 -0.43
C PHE A 62 3.17 0.85 -1.84
N GLU A 63 3.94 1.54 -2.68
CA GLU A 63 4.38 1.02 -3.99
C GLU A 63 5.15 -0.30 -3.83
N TRP A 64 6.08 -0.38 -2.89
CA TRP A 64 6.81 -1.63 -2.63
C TRP A 64 5.86 -2.77 -2.26
N TYR A 65 4.88 -2.52 -1.39
CA TYR A 65 3.92 -3.53 -0.96
C TYR A 65 3.00 -3.99 -2.09
N LEU A 66 2.47 -3.06 -2.88
CA LEU A 66 1.66 -3.37 -4.05
C LEU A 66 2.46 -4.21 -5.05
N ASN A 67 3.69 -3.80 -5.35
CA ASN A 67 4.57 -4.54 -6.24
C ASN A 67 4.84 -5.93 -5.71
N ARG A 68 5.20 -6.09 -4.43
CA ARG A 68 5.42 -7.40 -3.81
C ARG A 68 4.20 -8.32 -3.92
N LYS A 69 2.99 -7.79 -3.69
CA LYS A 69 1.75 -8.57 -3.68
C LYS A 69 1.24 -8.96 -5.08
N PHE A 70 1.37 -8.04 -6.04
CA PHE A 70 0.82 -8.20 -7.38
C PHE A 70 1.83 -8.62 -8.45
N LYS A 71 3.13 -8.71 -8.13
CA LYS A 71 4.20 -9.10 -9.07
C LYS A 71 3.90 -10.35 -9.87
N LYS A 72 3.25 -11.34 -9.25
CA LYS A 72 2.90 -12.63 -9.87
C LYS A 72 1.92 -12.52 -11.05
N TYR A 73 1.26 -11.37 -11.22
CA TYR A 73 0.28 -11.16 -12.28
C TYR A 73 0.81 -10.31 -13.43
N PHE A 74 2.03 -9.79 -13.37
CA PHE A 74 2.58 -8.92 -14.43
C PHE A 74 3.12 -9.76 -15.59
N ALA A 75 2.73 -9.41 -16.82
CA ALA A 75 3.17 -10.14 -18.02
C ALA A 75 4.65 -9.88 -18.37
N ASN A 76 5.07 -8.61 -18.34
CA ASN A 76 6.38 -8.16 -18.86
C ASN A 76 7.26 -7.46 -17.81
N GLY A 77 7.16 -7.84 -16.53
CA GLY A 77 8.11 -7.36 -15.50
C GLY A 77 8.03 -5.87 -15.15
N GLY A 78 6.84 -5.25 -15.24
CA GLY A 78 6.61 -3.86 -14.84
C GLY A 78 6.50 -3.64 -13.33
N ARG A 79 6.23 -2.39 -12.94
CA ARG A 79 6.00 -1.98 -11.55
C ARG A 79 4.78 -1.06 -11.45
N ILE A 80 4.03 -1.20 -10.37
CA ILE A 80 2.99 -0.26 -9.98
C ILE A 80 3.66 0.99 -9.41
N ALA A 81 3.25 2.15 -9.91
CA ALA A 81 3.72 3.45 -9.45
C ALA A 81 2.54 4.34 -9.06
N ILE A 82 2.73 5.20 -8.06
CA ILE A 82 1.75 6.13 -7.57
C ILE A 82 2.30 7.54 -7.74
N LYS A 83 1.61 8.35 -8.52
CA LYS A 83 1.94 9.77 -8.71
C LYS A 83 0.85 10.62 -8.08
N ASN A 84 1.25 11.59 -7.27
CA ASN A 84 0.32 12.62 -6.81
C ASN A 84 -0.06 13.52 -7.98
N SER A 85 -1.26 14.09 -7.93
CA SER A 85 -1.60 15.20 -8.82
C SER A 85 -0.68 16.37 -8.53
N GLU A 86 -0.18 17.02 -9.58
CA GLU A 86 0.61 18.24 -9.44
C GLU A 86 -0.34 19.38 -9.08
N ALA A 87 -0.04 20.09 -7.99
CA ALA A 87 -0.68 21.34 -7.68
C ALA A 87 0.14 22.48 -8.28
N LEU A 88 -0.40 23.16 -9.29
CA LEU A 88 0.27 24.32 -9.88
C LEU A 88 0.18 25.50 -8.91
N GLY A 89 1.28 25.78 -8.20
CA GLY A 89 1.40 26.91 -7.27
C GLY A 89 1.24 26.57 -5.79
N THR A 90 1.42 27.58 -4.94
CA THR A 90 1.31 27.46 -3.49
C THR A 90 -0.05 27.99 -3.04
N PRO A 91 -0.87 27.20 -2.31
CA PRO A 91 -2.09 27.74 -1.74
C PRO A 91 -1.76 28.82 -0.70
N ILE A 92 -2.12 30.08 -1.00
CA ILE A 92 -2.04 31.18 -0.05
C ILE A 92 -3.32 31.12 0.78
N TYR A 93 -3.21 30.64 2.02
CA TYR A 93 -4.34 30.61 2.95
C TYR A 93 -4.49 31.98 3.59
N HIS A 94 -5.63 32.64 3.38
CA HIS A 94 -6.04 33.84 4.11
C HIS A 94 -7.28 33.50 4.94
N GLU A 95 -7.13 33.44 6.26
CA GLU A 95 -8.27 33.32 7.15
C GLU A 95 -9.09 34.62 7.08
N SER A 96 -10.41 34.52 7.03
CA SER A 96 -11.30 35.68 7.19
C SER A 96 -11.27 36.15 8.64
N ALA A 97 -10.13 36.66 9.07
CA ALA A 97 -10.02 37.35 10.33
C ALA A 97 -10.64 38.75 10.15
N ASN A 98 -11.50 39.16 11.08
CA ASN A 98 -12.06 40.50 11.12
C ASN A 98 -10.98 41.47 11.60
N ILE A 99 -9.95 41.65 10.77
CA ILE A 99 -8.81 42.53 11.00
C ILE A 99 -9.22 43.91 10.50
N ASP A 100 -8.90 44.93 11.29
CA ASP A 100 -9.15 46.32 10.91
C ASP A 100 -8.42 46.66 9.60
N VAL A 101 -9.01 47.50 8.75
CA VAL A 101 -8.55 47.73 7.37
C VAL A 101 -7.11 48.25 7.34
N GLU A 102 -6.70 49.00 8.36
CA GLU A 102 -5.34 49.54 8.52
C GLU A 102 -4.27 48.48 8.84
N GLN A 103 -4.68 47.33 9.39
CA GLN A 103 -3.79 46.22 9.73
C GLN A 103 -3.78 45.12 8.65
N ASN A 104 -4.56 45.30 7.57
CA ASN A 104 -4.65 44.34 6.49
C ASN A 104 -3.47 44.49 5.52
N ILE A 105 -2.68 43.43 5.33
CA ILE A 105 -1.45 43.41 4.52
C ILE A 105 -1.78 43.14 3.02
N LEU A 106 -3.06 43.09 2.62
CA LEU A 106 -3.47 42.86 1.24
C LEU A 106 -3.07 44.03 0.32
N VAL A 107 -2.04 43.82 -0.49
CA VAL A 107 -1.58 44.74 -1.53
C VAL A 107 -2.32 44.41 -2.83
N TYR A 108 -3.02 45.39 -3.40
CA TYR A 108 -3.73 45.28 -4.67
C TYR A 108 -3.37 46.45 -5.58
N HIS A 109 -3.53 46.25 -6.89
CA HIS A 109 -3.32 47.33 -7.84
C HIS A 109 -4.53 48.24 -7.90
N ASP A 110 -4.29 49.55 -8.06
CA ASP A 110 -5.32 50.60 -8.05
C ASP A 110 -6.40 50.44 -9.15
N LYS A 111 -6.13 49.60 -10.14
CA LYS A 111 -7.05 49.28 -11.25
C LYS A 111 -8.03 48.14 -10.95
N GLU A 112 -7.90 47.46 -9.82
CA GLU A 112 -8.72 46.29 -9.43
C GLU A 112 -9.97 46.72 -8.62
N ALA A 113 -10.70 47.74 -9.10
CA ALA A 113 -11.89 48.24 -8.44
C ALA A 113 -13.10 47.32 -8.73
N GLY A 114 -13.56 46.56 -7.72
CA GLY A 114 -14.84 45.82 -7.78
C GLY A 114 -14.82 44.37 -7.32
N VAL A 115 -13.65 43.82 -6.95
CA VAL A 115 -13.55 42.44 -6.45
C VAL A 115 -13.88 42.40 -4.95
N THR A 116 -14.75 41.48 -4.53
CA THR A 116 -15.05 41.19 -3.12
C THR A 116 -13.74 40.94 -2.36
N ARG A 117 -13.41 41.83 -1.43
CA ARG A 117 -12.13 41.87 -0.70
C ARG A 117 -12.02 40.81 0.42
N GLN A 118 -12.98 39.89 0.48
CA GLN A 118 -13.05 38.77 1.40
C GLN A 118 -13.13 37.48 0.59
N LEU A 119 -11.99 36.83 0.40
CA LEU A 119 -11.92 35.47 -0.12
C LEU A 119 -12.29 34.52 1.03
N ILE A 120 -13.53 34.03 1.03
CA ILE A 120 -13.96 33.00 1.99
C ILE A 120 -13.42 31.66 1.49
N LEU A 121 -12.49 31.08 2.24
CA LEU A 121 -11.93 29.78 1.95
C LEU A 121 -12.80 28.67 2.55
N TYR A 122 -13.42 27.86 1.70
CA TYR A 122 -13.68 26.47 2.03
C TYR A 122 -12.61 25.63 1.33
N ARG A 123 -11.72 24.98 2.09
CA ARG A 123 -10.97 23.84 1.54
C ARG A 123 -11.93 22.66 1.50
N SER A 124 -12.68 22.53 0.41
CA SER A 124 -13.65 21.44 0.26
C SER A 124 -13.02 20.12 -0.21
N ASP A 125 -11.94 20.17 -1.01
CA ASP A 125 -11.32 18.97 -1.60
C ASP A 125 -9.85 19.21 -2.02
N GLU A 126 -9.06 18.16 -2.30
CA GLU A 126 -7.70 18.23 -2.88
C GLU A 126 -7.70 18.32 -4.43
N GLN A 127 -8.83 18.70 -5.04
CA GLN A 127 -8.92 18.86 -6.49
C GLN A 127 -8.00 19.99 -6.96
N THR A 128 -7.22 19.71 -7.99
CA THR A 128 -6.39 20.71 -8.67
C THR A 128 -7.04 21.08 -10.00
N GLU A 129 -6.74 22.27 -10.55
CA GLU A 129 -7.25 22.71 -11.86
C GLU A 129 -7.03 21.68 -12.99
N GLU A 130 -5.99 20.85 -12.90
CA GLU A 130 -5.65 19.84 -13.90
C GLU A 130 -6.23 18.44 -13.64
N SER A 131 -6.62 18.13 -12.40
CA SER A 131 -7.05 16.76 -12.06
C SER A 131 -8.08 16.74 -10.93
N SER A 132 -9.20 16.06 -11.18
CA SER A 132 -10.29 15.86 -10.23
C SER A 132 -9.97 14.85 -9.11
N VAL A 133 -8.72 14.38 -9.03
CA VAL A 133 -8.36 13.19 -8.26
C VAL A 133 -7.04 13.39 -7.52
N SER A 134 -6.94 12.97 -6.27
CA SER A 134 -5.76 13.24 -5.43
C SER A 134 -4.48 12.52 -5.87
N PHE A 135 -4.57 11.32 -6.44
CA PHE A 135 -3.41 10.58 -6.97
C PHE A 135 -3.79 9.57 -8.06
N ILE A 136 -2.83 9.23 -8.90
CA ILE A 136 -2.97 8.27 -10.00
C ILE A 136 -2.14 7.04 -9.69
N VAL A 137 -2.75 5.86 -9.80
CA VAL A 137 -2.07 4.57 -9.68
C VAL A 137 -1.89 3.98 -11.06
N THR A 138 -0.65 3.85 -11.49
CA THR A 138 -0.29 3.29 -12.78
C THR A 138 0.10 1.83 -12.60
N THR A 139 -0.48 0.94 -13.40
CA THR A 139 -0.27 -0.50 -13.31
C THR A 139 0.20 -1.07 -14.66
N PRO A 140 1.18 -1.99 -14.68
CA PRO A 140 1.66 -2.58 -15.92
C PRO A 140 0.65 -3.60 -16.48
N GLN A 141 0.85 -4.00 -17.74
CA GLN A 141 0.05 -5.06 -18.35
C GLN A 141 0.10 -6.38 -17.57
N ILE A 142 -1.09 -6.96 -17.43
CA ILE A 142 -1.36 -8.16 -16.65
C ILE A 142 -1.39 -9.38 -17.57
N ASP A 143 -0.94 -10.52 -17.07
CA ASP A 143 -1.14 -11.80 -17.75
C ASP A 143 -2.59 -12.27 -17.58
N THR A 144 -3.38 -12.12 -18.65
CA THR A 144 -4.80 -12.48 -18.70
C THR A 144 -5.04 -13.99 -18.59
N LYS A 145 -4.01 -14.83 -18.74
CA LYS A 145 -4.12 -16.29 -18.52
C LYS A 145 -4.26 -16.65 -17.05
N LEU A 146 -3.63 -15.86 -16.16
CA LEU A 146 -3.62 -16.11 -14.73
C LEU A 146 -4.80 -15.45 -14.01
N ILE A 147 -5.20 -14.25 -14.45
CA ILE A 147 -6.27 -13.49 -13.80
C ILE A 147 -7.04 -12.62 -14.79
N THR A 148 -8.35 -12.52 -14.60
CA THR A 148 -9.19 -11.56 -15.33
C THR A 148 -8.93 -10.14 -14.83
N GLU A 149 -8.90 -9.18 -15.75
CA GLU A 149 -8.66 -7.76 -15.47
C GLU A 149 -9.59 -7.21 -14.37
N GLN A 150 -10.89 -7.52 -14.45
CA GLN A 150 -11.88 -7.09 -13.45
C GLN A 150 -11.53 -7.55 -12.03
N LYS A 151 -11.07 -8.80 -11.88
CA LYS A 151 -10.67 -9.36 -10.58
C LYS A 151 -9.41 -8.69 -10.05
N TYR A 152 -8.45 -8.44 -10.93
CA TYR A 152 -7.22 -7.72 -10.55
C TYR A 152 -7.54 -6.31 -10.06
N VAL A 153 -8.34 -5.55 -10.82
CA VAL A 153 -8.74 -4.19 -10.45
C VAL A 153 -9.49 -4.19 -9.12
N ALA A 154 -10.40 -5.14 -8.89
CA ALA A 154 -11.10 -5.26 -7.62
C ALA A 154 -10.15 -5.53 -6.43
N MET A 155 -9.17 -6.42 -6.60
CA MET A 155 -8.16 -6.69 -5.57
C MET A 155 -7.29 -5.47 -5.28
N LEU A 156 -6.88 -4.75 -6.33
CA LEU A 156 -6.04 -3.56 -6.21
C LEU A 156 -6.80 -2.43 -5.52
N LYS A 157 -8.07 -2.20 -5.91
CA LYS A 157 -8.97 -1.25 -5.23
C LYS A 157 -9.13 -1.56 -3.75
N TYR A 158 -9.41 -2.82 -3.40
CA TYR A 158 -9.53 -3.23 -1.99
C TYR A 158 -8.29 -2.90 -1.16
N VAL A 159 -7.09 -3.11 -1.71
CA VAL A 159 -5.84 -2.80 -1.01
C VAL A 159 -5.63 -1.28 -0.90
N ILE A 160 -5.91 -0.52 -1.95
CA ILE A 160 -5.82 0.95 -1.91
C ILE A 160 -6.80 1.52 -0.89
N ASP A 161 -8.05 1.06 -0.88
CA ASP A 161 -9.08 1.55 0.03
C ASP A 161 -8.73 1.27 1.51
N ARG A 162 -8.02 0.17 1.79
CA ARG A 162 -7.56 -0.15 3.14
C ARG A 162 -6.47 0.79 3.66
N TYR A 163 -5.59 1.29 2.78
CA TYR A 163 -4.40 2.05 3.18
C TYR A 163 -4.43 3.54 2.78
N ARG A 164 -5.36 3.97 1.93
CA ARG A 164 -5.49 5.39 1.60
C ARG A 164 -5.97 6.20 2.81
N LEU A 165 -5.54 7.45 2.85
CA LEU A 165 -6.06 8.41 3.81
C LEU A 165 -7.52 8.74 3.49
N ALA A 166 -8.31 9.01 4.53
CA ALA A 166 -9.69 9.45 4.37
C ALA A 166 -9.75 10.68 3.44
N ASN A 167 -10.77 10.74 2.59
CA ASN A 167 -11.03 11.79 1.60
C ASN A 167 -10.07 11.85 0.39
N LYS A 168 -9.04 11.00 0.29
CA LYS A 168 -8.23 10.94 -0.94
C LYS A 168 -8.91 10.11 -2.02
N THR A 169 -9.01 10.66 -3.22
CA THR A 169 -9.56 10.00 -4.42
C THR A 169 -8.43 9.48 -5.32
N TYR A 170 -8.71 8.44 -6.10
CA TYR A 170 -7.72 7.86 -7.02
C TYR A 170 -8.33 7.32 -8.31
N ILE A 171 -7.50 7.26 -9.36
CA ILE A 171 -7.79 6.57 -10.63
C ILE A 171 -6.69 5.56 -10.89
N ILE A 172 -7.07 4.40 -11.42
CA ILE A 172 -6.14 3.37 -11.87
C ILE A 172 -5.98 3.50 -13.38
N LYS A 173 -4.74 3.58 -13.87
CA LYS A 173 -4.39 3.61 -15.29
C LYS A 173 -3.48 2.44 -15.63
N TYR A 174 -3.65 1.90 -16.84
CA TYR A 174 -2.70 0.95 -17.40
C TYR A 174 -1.60 1.70 -18.15
N ASP A 175 -0.35 1.28 -17.93
CA ASP A 175 0.82 1.66 -18.74
C ASP A 175 0.93 0.78 -20.00
#